data_AF-A0A170VB33-F1
#
_entry.id   AF-A0A170VB33-F1
#
_cell.length_a   1.000
_cell.length_b   1.000
_cell.length_c   1.000
_cell.angle_alpha   90.00
_cell.angle_beta   90.00
_cell.angle_gamma   90.00
#
_symmetry.space_group_name_H-M   'P 1'
#
loop_
_entity.id
_entity.type
_entity.pdbx_description
1 polymer ?
#
loop_
_entity_poly.entity_id
_entity_poly.type
_entity_poly.pdbx_seq_one_letter_code
_entity_poly.pdbx_strand_id
1 'polypeptide(L)'
;EEIGGEVVEVTGLGSIEEVRRGQWEDLYGRVDGRDLRESAKVKASYSWKGEGARSLSGREYVQFVRLHAGCLPSLMRAARGRGGQRGALWCRAGCPRAETVGHVVQVCPLTMGGRILRHHAVVGLLVKAFEIRRYGVYQEVSIALRETRVRPDLVVTKGNKAWILDVQVVSPGDELNVINARKKGK
;
A
#
# COMPACT_ATOMS: atom_id res chain seq x y z
N GLU A 1 13.51 44.72 45.60
CA GLU A 1 12.65 43.89 44.75
C GLU A 1 13.49 42.83 44.08
N GLU A 2 13.51 41.63 44.63
CA GLU A 2 14.03 40.45 43.93
C GLU A 2 12.90 39.91 43.05
N ILE A 3 13.08 39.95 41.74
CA ILE A 3 12.16 39.34 40.79
C ILE A 3 12.45 37.84 40.83
N GLY A 4 11.69 37.11 41.65
CA GLY A 4 11.73 35.66 41.72
C GLY A 4 11.30 35.04 40.39
N GLY A 5 12.27 34.54 39.62
CA GLY A 5 12.01 33.73 38.44
C GLY A 5 11.74 32.30 38.87
N GLU A 6 10.49 31.86 38.75
CA GLU A 6 10.10 30.46 38.94
C GLU A 6 10.65 29.64 37.77
N VAL A 7 11.68 28.83 38.05
CA VAL A 7 12.18 27.82 37.11
C VAL A 7 11.18 26.67 37.14
N VAL A 8 10.24 26.68 36.19
CA VAL A 8 9.33 25.56 36.00
C VAL A 8 10.11 24.43 35.35
N GLU A 9 10.46 23.42 36.15
CA GLU A 9 11.09 22.20 35.67
C GLU A 9 10.05 21.38 34.89
N VAL A 10 10.19 21.32 33.57
CA VAL A 10 9.30 20.55 32.69
C VAL A 10 9.65 19.06 32.80
N THR A 11 9.20 18.43 33.88
CA THR A 11 9.26 16.98 34.04
C THR A 11 8.15 16.33 33.22
N GLY A 12 8.40 16.01 31.95
CA GLY A 12 7.38 15.34 31.14
C GLY A 12 7.64 15.14 29.65
N LEU A 13 8.80 15.53 29.13
CA LEU A 13 9.15 15.13 27.77
C LEU A 13 9.63 13.68 27.83
N GLY A 14 8.77 12.75 27.40
CA GLY A 14 9.19 11.37 27.13
C GLY A 14 10.46 11.36 26.27
N SER A 15 11.19 10.25 26.28
CA SER A 15 12.41 10.13 25.49
C SER A 15 12.16 10.55 24.04
N ILE A 16 13.20 11.05 23.35
CA ILE A 16 13.08 11.46 21.94
C ILE A 16 12.43 10.35 21.09
N GLU A 17 12.70 9.09 21.43
CA GLU A 17 12.10 7.93 20.77
C GLU A 17 10.60 7.79 21.05
N GLU A 18 10.15 8.01 22.28
CA GLU A 18 8.73 7.99 22.64
C GLU A 18 7.94 9.11 21.95
N VAL A 19 8.51 10.33 21.91
CA VAL A 19 7.89 11.45 21.20
C VAL A 19 7.79 11.15 19.71
N ARG A 20 8.86 10.63 19.09
CA ARG A 20 8.84 10.24 17.68
C ARG A 20 7.82 9.14 17.42
N ARG A 21 7.74 8.13 18.27
CA ARG A 21 6.75 7.05 18.14
C ARG A 21 5.32 7.60 18.19
N GLY A 22 5.02 8.49 19.13
CA GLY A 22 3.70 9.13 19.22
C GLY A 22 3.35 9.94 17.97
N GLN A 23 4.32 10.66 17.39
CA GLN A 23 4.13 11.39 16.12
C GLN A 23 3.82 10.45 14.95
N TRP A 24 4.50 9.30 14.87
CA TRP A 24 4.22 8.30 13.84
C TRP A 24 2.85 7.65 14.01
N GLU A 25 2.45 7.33 15.24
CA GLU A 25 1.12 6.78 15.54
C GLU A 25 0.01 7.76 15.14
N ASP A 26 0.15 9.04 15.47
CA ASP A 26 -0.79 10.09 15.02
C ASP A 26 -0.83 10.18 13.49
N LEU A 27 0.34 10.21 12.84
CA LEU A 27 0.42 10.24 11.37
C LEU A 27 -0.30 9.03 10.75
N TYR A 28 -0.06 7.82 11.24
CA TYR A 28 -0.70 6.59 10.76
C TYR A 28 -2.21 6.52 11.05
N GLY A 29 -2.71 7.32 11.99
CA GLY A 29 -4.13 7.53 12.25
C GLY A 29 -4.79 8.50 11.26
N ARG A 30 -4.03 9.39 10.62
CA ARG A 30 -4.52 10.36 9.64
C ARG A 30 -4.68 9.75 8.25
N VAL A 31 -5.53 10.37 7.44
CA VAL A 31 -5.85 9.94 6.07
C VAL A 31 -4.60 9.72 5.21
N ASP A 32 -3.63 10.64 5.25
CA ASP A 32 -2.43 10.57 4.41
C ASP A 32 -1.38 9.59 4.93
N GLY A 33 -1.30 9.42 6.25
CA GLY A 33 -0.31 8.53 6.85
C GLY A 33 -0.82 7.10 7.01
N ARG A 34 -2.14 6.87 6.87
CA ARG A 34 -2.72 5.52 6.95
C ARG A 34 -2.02 4.55 6.00
N ASP A 35 -1.84 4.94 4.74
CA ASP A 35 -1.13 4.15 3.72
C ASP A 35 0.40 4.22 3.86
N LEU A 36 0.94 4.63 5.01
CA LEU A 36 2.37 4.53 5.35
C LEU A 36 2.64 3.51 6.46
N ARG A 37 1.60 3.09 7.19
CA ARG A 37 1.68 2.28 8.41
C ARG A 37 2.52 1.01 8.25
N GLU A 38 2.24 0.21 7.23
CA GLU A 38 2.94 -1.06 7.01
C GLU A 38 4.17 -0.91 6.12
N SER A 39 4.47 0.30 5.64
CA SER A 39 5.50 0.50 4.62
C SER A 39 6.89 0.11 5.11
N ALA A 40 7.21 0.39 6.38
CA ALA A 40 8.48 0.03 6.97
C ALA A 40 8.72 -1.49 7.04
N LYS A 41 7.65 -2.29 7.06
CA LYS A 41 7.72 -3.75 7.16
C LYS A 41 8.04 -4.44 5.83
N VAL A 42 7.98 -3.71 4.71
CA VAL A 42 8.11 -4.29 3.35
C VAL A 42 9.24 -3.62 2.57
N LYS A 43 10.47 -3.68 3.09
CA LYS A 43 11.65 -2.98 2.52
C LYS A 43 11.80 -3.12 1.00
N ALA A 44 11.57 -4.32 0.45
CA ALA A 44 11.68 -4.58 -0.98
C ALA A 44 10.72 -3.74 -1.84
N SER A 45 9.48 -3.51 -1.39
CA SER A 45 8.49 -2.70 -2.12
C SER A 45 8.80 -1.19 -2.08
N TYR A 46 9.73 -0.78 -1.21
CA TYR A 46 10.06 0.62 -0.95
C TYR A 46 11.51 0.98 -1.24
N SER A 47 12.30 0.05 -1.79
CA SER A 47 13.70 0.27 -2.16
C SER A 47 13.87 1.40 -3.19
N TRP A 48 12.83 1.69 -3.98
CA TRP A 48 12.77 2.80 -4.91
C TRP A 48 12.91 4.19 -4.25
N LYS A 49 12.75 4.30 -2.92
CA LYS A 49 13.00 5.54 -2.18
C LYS A 49 14.49 5.84 -1.95
N GLY A 50 15.36 4.85 -2.16
CA GLY A 50 16.81 4.97 -2.01
C GLY A 50 17.53 4.45 -3.24
N GLU A 51 18.37 3.43 -3.07
CA GLU A 51 19.20 2.87 -4.14
C GLU A 51 18.40 2.34 -5.35
N GLY A 52 17.15 1.91 -5.14
CA GLY A 52 16.25 1.43 -6.18
C GLY A 52 15.67 2.54 -7.08
N ALA A 53 15.91 3.81 -6.77
CA ALA A 53 15.43 4.93 -7.57
C ALA A 53 16.14 5.06 -8.93
N ARG A 54 17.29 4.39 -9.12
CA ARG A 54 18.17 4.55 -10.31
C ARG A 54 17.50 4.23 -11.64
N SER A 55 16.43 3.43 -11.63
CA SER A 55 15.65 3.08 -12.83
C SER A 55 14.46 4.02 -13.09
N LEU A 56 14.24 5.02 -12.24
CA LEU A 56 13.16 6.00 -12.38
C LEU A 56 13.74 7.32 -12.88
N SER A 57 13.04 7.97 -13.82
CA SER A 57 13.29 9.38 -14.08
C SER A 57 12.95 10.23 -12.84
N GLY A 58 13.57 11.41 -12.71
CA GLY A 58 13.25 12.33 -11.61
C GLY A 58 11.76 12.69 -11.55
N ARG A 59 11.09 12.76 -12.71
CA ARG A 59 9.65 12.99 -12.82
C ARG A 59 8.83 11.82 -12.24
N GLU A 60 9.18 10.58 -12.58
CA GLU A 60 8.53 9.39 -12.04
C GLU A 60 8.73 9.28 -10.55
N TYR A 61 9.95 9.52 -10.07
CA TYR A 61 10.25 9.54 -8.64
C TYR A 61 9.35 10.51 -7.88
N VAL A 62 9.22 11.76 -8.34
CA VAL A 62 8.33 12.75 -7.72
C VAL A 62 6.87 12.30 -7.74
N GLN A 63 6.40 11.70 -8.82
CA GLN A 63 5.02 11.17 -8.90
C GLN A 63 4.79 10.00 -7.94
N PHE A 64 5.77 9.11 -7.79
CA PHE A 64 5.69 7.98 -6.87
C PHE A 64 5.70 8.46 -5.42
N VAL A 65 6.52 9.44 -5.07
CA VAL A 65 6.49 10.08 -3.76
C VAL A 65 5.12 10.71 -3.49
N ARG A 66 4.55 11.44 -4.46
CA ARG A 66 3.22 12.04 -4.31
C ARG A 66 2.12 11.01 -4.12
N LEU A 67 2.16 9.92 -4.89
CA LEU A 67 1.23 8.80 -4.73
C LEU A 67 1.37 8.16 -3.35
N HIS A 68 2.61 7.86 -2.95
CA HIS A 68 2.92 7.19 -1.70
C HIS A 68 2.55 8.00 -0.45
N ALA A 69 2.76 9.32 -0.49
CA ALA A 69 2.41 10.23 0.61
C ALA A 69 0.94 10.68 0.61
N GLY A 70 0.08 10.13 -0.26
CA GLY A 70 -1.32 10.56 -0.37
C GLY A 70 -1.49 12.01 -0.84
N CYS A 71 -0.48 12.55 -1.54
CA CYS A 71 -0.45 13.94 -2.00
C CYS A 71 -1.11 14.16 -3.37
N LEU A 72 -1.60 13.11 -4.01
CA LEU A 72 -2.38 13.25 -5.24
C LEU A 72 -3.73 13.93 -4.96
N PRO A 73 -4.26 14.71 -5.92
CA PRO A 73 -5.56 15.34 -5.79
C PRO A 73 -6.67 14.31 -5.53
N SER A 74 -7.29 14.42 -4.36
CA SER A 74 -8.49 13.68 -3.95
C SER A 74 -9.39 14.64 -3.18
N LEU A 75 -10.70 14.39 -3.13
CA LEU A 75 -11.61 15.26 -2.37
C LEU A 75 -11.21 15.37 -0.90
N MET A 76 -10.77 14.26 -0.28
CA MET A 76 -10.27 14.27 1.09
C MET A 76 -9.04 15.17 1.26
N ARG A 77 -8.11 15.18 0.29
CA ARG A 77 -6.97 16.09 0.35
C ARG A 77 -7.39 17.55 0.13
N ALA A 78 -8.23 17.81 -0.86
CA ALA A 78 -8.67 19.16 -1.23
C ALA A 78 -9.50 19.85 -0.14
N ALA A 79 -10.21 19.09 0.69
CA ALA A 79 -11.05 19.61 1.77
C ALA A 79 -10.27 20.03 3.03
N ARG A 80 -8.97 19.74 3.11
CA ARG A 80 -8.15 20.15 4.25
C ARG A 80 -8.09 21.66 4.40
N GLY A 81 -8.18 22.12 5.65
CA GLY A 81 -8.18 23.55 5.98
C GLY A 81 -9.44 24.30 5.56
N ARG A 82 -10.46 23.61 5.02
CA ARG A 82 -11.68 24.22 4.46
C ARG A 82 -12.96 23.92 5.28
N GLY A 83 -12.84 23.52 6.54
CA GLY A 83 -14.00 23.39 7.45
C GLY A 83 -15.04 22.33 7.07
N GLY A 84 -14.63 21.28 6.34
CA GLY A 84 -15.42 20.19 5.74
C GLY A 84 -16.92 20.09 6.08
N GLN A 85 -17.78 20.37 5.09
CA GLN A 85 -19.18 19.91 5.14
C GLN A 85 -19.21 18.38 5.06
N ARG A 86 -19.70 17.74 6.14
CA ARG A 86 -19.90 16.29 6.20
C ARG A 86 -20.82 15.86 5.06
N GLY A 87 -20.27 15.09 4.10
CA GLY A 87 -20.97 14.63 2.90
C GLY A 87 -20.27 15.02 1.58
N ALA A 88 -19.46 16.08 1.54
CA ALA A 88 -18.78 16.53 0.32
C ALA A 88 -17.52 15.70 -0.06
N LEU A 89 -17.28 14.58 0.62
CA LEU A 89 -16.02 13.81 0.52
C LEU A 89 -16.22 12.40 -0.01
N TRP A 90 -17.44 12.01 -0.41
CA TRP A 90 -17.69 10.73 -1.07
C TRP A 90 -16.93 10.63 -2.39
N CYS A 91 -16.58 9.42 -2.79
CA CYS A 91 -15.96 9.18 -4.09
C CYS A 91 -16.78 9.79 -5.22
N ARG A 92 -16.12 10.54 -6.12
CA ARG A 92 -16.73 11.11 -7.34
C ARG A 92 -17.34 10.05 -8.26
N ALA A 93 -16.92 8.78 -8.12
CA ALA A 93 -17.49 7.64 -8.83
C ALA A 93 -18.75 7.05 -8.13
N GLY A 94 -19.29 7.70 -7.10
CA GLY A 94 -20.49 7.24 -6.39
C GLY A 94 -20.26 6.09 -5.41
N CYS A 95 -19.00 5.79 -5.04
CA CYS A 95 -18.74 4.76 -4.04
C CYS A 95 -19.19 5.20 -2.63
N PRO A 96 -19.71 4.29 -1.80
CA PRO A 96 -20.07 4.57 -0.40
C PRO A 96 -18.82 4.62 0.50
N ARG A 97 -17.79 5.35 0.08
CA ARG A 97 -16.55 5.60 0.84
C ARG A 97 -16.04 7.01 0.56
N ALA A 98 -15.29 7.56 1.51
CA ALA A 98 -14.58 8.80 1.31
C ALA A 98 -13.53 8.69 0.20
N GLU A 99 -13.37 9.73 -0.61
CA GLU A 99 -12.43 9.77 -1.71
C GLU A 99 -11.01 10.07 -1.21
N THR A 100 -10.27 9.02 -0.90
CA THR A 100 -8.82 9.08 -0.65
C THR A 100 -8.05 8.58 -1.87
N VAL A 101 -6.76 8.91 -1.95
CA VAL A 101 -5.87 8.35 -2.98
C VAL A 101 -5.84 6.82 -2.91
N GLY A 102 -5.74 6.25 -1.70
CA GLY A 102 -5.80 4.80 -1.51
C GLY A 102 -7.10 4.18 -2.02
N HIS A 103 -8.26 4.80 -1.76
CA HIS A 103 -9.53 4.36 -2.32
C HIS A 103 -9.52 4.42 -3.85
N VAL A 104 -9.17 5.57 -4.42
CA VAL A 104 -9.15 5.77 -5.87
C VAL A 104 -8.19 4.81 -6.56
N VAL A 105 -7.03 4.51 -5.99
CA VAL A 105 -6.04 3.67 -6.67
C VAL A 105 -6.31 2.17 -6.45
N GLN A 106 -6.77 1.75 -5.27
CA GLN A 106 -6.82 0.33 -4.89
C GLN A 106 -8.22 -0.28 -4.81
N VAL A 107 -9.27 0.53 -4.67
CA VAL A 107 -10.63 0.04 -4.37
C VAL A 107 -11.66 0.47 -5.40
N CYS A 108 -11.59 1.70 -5.89
CA CYS A 108 -12.63 2.30 -6.72
C CYS A 108 -12.87 1.48 -8.01
N PRO A 109 -14.14 1.13 -8.33
CA PRO A 109 -14.46 0.40 -9.56
C PRO A 109 -14.10 1.18 -10.83
N LEU A 110 -14.25 2.51 -10.80
CA LEU A 110 -13.95 3.38 -11.95
C LEU A 110 -12.49 3.26 -12.42
N THR A 111 -11.57 2.99 -11.49
CA THR A 111 -10.13 2.88 -11.74
C THR A 111 -9.62 1.44 -11.63
N MET A 112 -10.53 0.46 -11.55
CA MET A 112 -10.20 -0.95 -11.38
C MET A 112 -9.24 -1.45 -12.46
N GLY A 113 -9.35 -0.96 -13.70
CA GLY A 113 -8.43 -1.30 -14.79
C GLY A 113 -6.97 -1.02 -14.44
N GLY A 114 -6.69 0.09 -13.73
CA GLY A 114 -5.33 0.40 -13.27
C GLY A 114 -4.82 -0.61 -12.23
N ARG A 115 -5.70 -1.14 -11.37
CA ARG A 115 -5.34 -2.21 -10.42
C ARG A 115 -5.03 -3.51 -11.14
N ILE A 116 -5.83 -3.87 -12.15
CA ILE A 116 -5.60 -5.06 -13.00
C ILE A 116 -4.25 -4.94 -13.72
N LEU A 117 -3.95 -3.79 -14.33
CA LEU A 117 -2.67 -3.57 -15.02
C LEU A 117 -1.47 -3.71 -14.07
N ARG A 118 -1.55 -3.18 -12.84
CA ARG A 118 -0.49 -3.37 -11.84
C ARG A 118 -0.33 -4.84 -11.45
N HIS A 119 -1.43 -5.56 -11.26
CA HIS A 119 -1.40 -6.99 -10.96
C HIS A 119 -0.74 -7.77 -12.11
N HIS A 120 -1.17 -7.56 -13.35
CA HIS A 120 -0.56 -8.19 -14.53
C HIS A 120 0.93 -7.86 -14.67
N ALA A 121 1.34 -6.63 -14.38
CA ALA A 121 2.75 -6.24 -14.40
C ALA A 121 3.59 -7.01 -13.36
N VAL A 122 3.06 -7.20 -12.14
CA VAL A 122 3.74 -8.00 -11.10
C VAL A 122 3.79 -9.47 -11.47
N VAL A 123 2.67 -10.04 -11.97
CA VAL A 123 2.62 -11.42 -12.47
C VAL A 123 3.65 -11.62 -13.58
N GLY A 124 3.69 -10.75 -14.58
CA GLY A 124 4.64 -10.81 -15.68
C GLY A 124 6.10 -10.68 -15.24
N LEU A 125 6.39 -9.87 -14.21
CA LEU A 125 7.72 -9.80 -13.60
C LEU A 125 8.12 -11.14 -12.95
N LEU A 126 7.20 -11.76 -12.21
CA LEU A 126 7.44 -13.06 -11.56
C LEU A 126 7.66 -14.17 -12.60
N VAL A 127 6.85 -14.20 -13.66
CA VAL A 127 6.99 -15.16 -14.77
C VAL A 127 8.40 -15.09 -15.34
N LYS A 128 8.84 -13.90 -15.77
CA LYS A 128 10.20 -13.68 -16.30
C LYS A 128 11.28 -14.12 -15.31
N ALA A 129 11.11 -13.79 -14.03
CA ALA A 129 12.08 -14.15 -13.00
C ALA A 129 12.20 -15.67 -12.80
N PHE A 130 11.10 -16.42 -12.89
CA PHE A 130 11.09 -17.88 -12.80
C PHE A 130 11.64 -18.55 -14.06
N GLU A 131 11.26 -18.06 -15.24
CA GLU A 131 11.75 -18.55 -16.53
C GLU A 131 13.28 -18.44 -16.65
N ILE A 132 13.85 -17.29 -16.28
CA ILE A 132 15.32 -17.08 -16.24
C ILE A 132 16.01 -18.11 -15.34
N ARG A 133 15.33 -18.57 -14.28
CA ARG A 133 15.83 -19.56 -13.31
C ARG A 133 15.47 -21.00 -13.70
N ARG A 134 14.98 -21.21 -14.93
CA ARG A 134 14.60 -22.51 -15.51
C ARG A 134 13.53 -23.25 -14.70
N TYR A 135 12.55 -22.52 -14.17
CA TYR A 135 11.33 -23.11 -13.62
C TYR A 135 10.30 -23.30 -14.75
N GLY A 136 9.43 -24.30 -14.63
CA GLY A 136 8.21 -24.35 -15.42
C GLY A 136 7.21 -23.34 -14.86
N VAL A 137 6.59 -22.53 -15.72
CA VAL A 137 5.64 -21.50 -15.31
C VAL A 137 4.38 -21.62 -16.17
N TYR A 138 3.23 -21.70 -15.52
CA TYR A 138 1.93 -21.76 -16.16
C TYR A 138 1.07 -20.63 -15.62
N GLN A 139 0.55 -19.80 -16.52
CA GLN A 139 -0.27 -18.63 -16.19
C GLN A 139 -1.75 -18.97 -16.32
N GLU A 140 -2.56 -18.46 -15.40
CA GLU A 140 -4.03 -18.53 -15.45
C GLU A 140 -4.60 -19.95 -15.70
N VAL A 141 -3.95 -20.97 -15.12
CA VAL A 141 -4.32 -22.36 -15.31
C VAL A 141 -5.68 -22.64 -14.66
N SER A 142 -6.60 -23.28 -15.38
CA SER A 142 -7.81 -23.82 -14.74
C SER A 142 -7.53 -25.21 -14.19
N ILE A 143 -7.56 -25.35 -12.87
CA ILE A 143 -7.38 -26.61 -12.16
C ILE A 143 -8.76 -27.09 -11.72
N ALA A 144 -9.15 -28.29 -12.15
CA ALA A 144 -10.34 -28.95 -11.66
C ALA A 144 -10.05 -29.56 -10.27
N LEU A 145 -10.84 -29.16 -9.28
CA LEU A 145 -10.78 -29.67 -7.91
C LEU A 145 -12.14 -30.24 -7.54
N ARG A 146 -12.31 -31.56 -7.71
CA ARG A 146 -13.60 -32.24 -7.50
C ARG A 146 -14.71 -31.58 -8.33
N GLU A 147 -15.67 -30.94 -7.67
CA GLU A 147 -16.82 -30.26 -8.29
C GLU A 147 -16.57 -28.78 -8.60
N THR A 148 -15.43 -28.22 -8.19
CA THR A 148 -15.09 -26.81 -8.43
C THR A 148 -13.91 -26.66 -9.37
N ARG A 149 -13.78 -25.47 -9.98
CA ARG A 149 -12.58 -25.08 -10.73
C ARG A 149 -11.95 -23.88 -10.03
N VAL A 150 -10.64 -23.98 -9.83
CA VAL A 150 -9.83 -22.88 -9.29
C VAL A 150 -8.92 -22.39 -10.41
N ARG A 151 -8.73 -21.07 -10.49
CA ARG A 151 -7.86 -20.44 -11.47
C ARG A 151 -6.84 -19.56 -10.75
N PRO A 152 -5.73 -20.14 -10.24
CA PRO A 152 -4.65 -19.34 -9.68
C PRO A 152 -3.98 -18.48 -10.76
N ASP A 153 -3.34 -17.39 -10.33
CA ASP A 153 -2.57 -16.54 -11.23
C ASP A 153 -1.41 -17.30 -11.86
N LEU A 154 -0.67 -18.08 -11.04
CA LEU A 154 0.52 -18.80 -11.46
C LEU A 154 0.60 -20.19 -10.81
N VAL A 155 1.01 -21.17 -11.62
CA VAL A 155 1.53 -22.46 -11.15
C VAL A 155 2.99 -22.55 -11.59
N VAL A 156 3.88 -22.77 -10.64
CA VAL A 156 5.33 -22.83 -10.86
C VAL A 156 5.84 -24.22 -10.50
N THR A 157 6.68 -24.82 -11.33
CA THR A 157 7.20 -26.18 -11.12
C THR A 157 8.73 -26.23 -11.21
N LYS A 158 9.34 -27.12 -10.43
CA LYS A 158 10.78 -27.43 -10.52
C LYS A 158 11.07 -28.81 -9.97
N GLY A 159 11.62 -29.70 -10.81
CA GLY A 159 11.75 -31.11 -10.47
C GLY A 159 10.40 -31.70 -10.09
N ASN A 160 10.32 -32.35 -8.94
CA ASN A 160 9.09 -32.99 -8.45
C ASN A 160 8.25 -32.08 -7.52
N LYS A 161 8.46 -30.76 -7.56
CA LYS A 161 7.73 -29.79 -6.72
C LYS A 161 6.95 -28.82 -7.58
N ALA A 162 5.77 -28.45 -7.07
CA ALA A 162 4.90 -27.43 -7.64
C ALA A 162 4.47 -26.44 -6.55
N TRP A 163 4.33 -25.18 -6.93
CA TRP A 163 3.86 -24.08 -6.09
C TRP A 163 2.73 -23.35 -6.80
N ILE A 164 1.67 -23.04 -6.07
CA ILE A 164 0.57 -22.19 -6.53
C ILE A 164 0.82 -20.78 -5.97
N LEU A 165 0.87 -19.79 -6.85
CA LEU A 165 1.05 -18.40 -6.47
C LEU A 165 -0.16 -17.60 -6.93
N ASP A 166 -0.77 -16.91 -5.97
CA ASP A 166 -1.91 -16.04 -6.19
C ASP A 166 -1.52 -14.62 -5.78
N VAL A 167 -1.23 -13.78 -6.77
CA VAL A 167 -0.60 -12.46 -6.63
C VAL A 167 -1.63 -11.41 -6.23
N GLN A 168 -1.26 -10.50 -5.35
CA GLN A 168 -2.12 -9.37 -5.00
C GLN A 168 -1.33 -8.08 -4.91
N VAL A 169 -1.99 -6.99 -5.32
CA VAL A 169 -1.49 -5.63 -5.19
C VAL A 169 -2.37 -4.91 -4.20
N VAL A 170 -1.79 -4.48 -3.08
CA VAL A 170 -2.54 -3.91 -1.95
C VAL A 170 -1.95 -2.59 -1.48
N SER A 171 -2.78 -1.80 -0.81
CA SER A 171 -2.30 -0.63 -0.08
C SER A 171 -1.62 -1.09 1.21
N PRO A 172 -0.52 -0.46 1.66
CA PRO A 172 0.13 -0.75 2.94
C PRO A 172 -0.62 -0.17 4.17
N GLY A 173 -1.90 0.15 4.03
CA GLY A 173 -2.72 0.67 5.12
C GLY A 173 -3.24 -0.41 6.07
N ASP A 174 -3.32 -1.66 5.60
CA ASP A 174 -3.72 -2.82 6.39
C ASP A 174 -2.56 -3.83 6.45
N GLU A 175 -2.47 -4.59 7.53
CA GLU A 175 -1.41 -5.58 7.73
C GLU A 175 -1.43 -6.69 6.67
N LEU A 176 -0.28 -6.96 6.05
CA LEU A 176 -0.16 -7.97 4.98
C LEU A 176 -0.63 -9.36 5.41
N ASN A 177 -0.38 -9.75 6.68
CA ASN A 177 -0.82 -11.04 7.20
C ASN A 177 -2.35 -11.17 7.22
N VAL A 178 -3.05 -10.11 7.63
CA VAL A 178 -4.52 -10.05 7.65
C VAL A 178 -5.07 -10.12 6.23
N ILE A 179 -4.47 -9.38 5.30
CA ILE A 179 -4.87 -9.42 3.88
C ILE A 179 -4.63 -10.80 3.28
N ASN A 180 -3.45 -11.40 3.50
CA ASN A 180 -3.10 -12.73 3.00
C ASN A 180 -4.04 -13.81 3.55
N ALA A 181 -4.41 -13.74 4.82
CA ALA A 181 -5.35 -14.68 5.44
C ALA A 181 -6.73 -14.67 4.77
N ARG A 182 -7.24 -13.47 4.42
CA ARG A 182 -8.50 -13.32 3.66
C ARG A 182 -8.44 -13.96 2.27
N LYS A 183 -7.24 -14.03 1.67
CA LYS A 183 -7.04 -14.64 0.35
C LYS A 183 -6.98 -16.17 0.42
N LYS A 184 -6.31 -16.72 1.44
CA LYS A 184 -6.19 -18.17 1.65
C LYS A 184 -7.52 -18.88 1.92
N GLY A 185 -8.55 -18.16 2.35
CA GLY A 185 -9.89 -18.70 2.59
C GLY A 185 -10.81 -18.75 1.37
N LYS A 186 -10.30 -18.39 0.18
CA LYS A 186 -11.00 -18.47 -1.12
C LYS A 186 -10.47 -19.64 -1.92
#